data_AF-A0A1V3QZJ2-F1
#
_entry.id   AF-A0A1V3QZJ2-F1
#
_cell.length_a   1.000
_cell.length_b   1.000
_cell.length_c   1.000
_cell.angle_alpha   90.00
_cell.angle_beta   90.00
_cell.angle_gamma   90.00
#
_symmetry.space_group_name_H-M   'P 1'
#
loop_
_entity.id
_entity.type
_entity.pdbx_description
1 polymer ?
#
loop_
_entity_poly.entity_id
_entity_poly.type
_entity_poly.pdbx_seq_one_letter_code
_entity_poly.pdbx_strand_id
1 'polypeptide(L)'
;MDKLVNDIKALIDNFNTALGQHLPALEKEVNQIISEKCTDKNTIEHLLDSLLSLTMHGVADDLLIKLVDYYKTIDPEGALFYWNEYDSKEE
;
A
#
# COMPACT_ATOMS: atom_id res chain seq x y z
N MET A 1 -23.42 26.28 -5.49
CA MET A 1 -23.35 24.81 -5.49
C MET A 1 -22.25 24.36 -6.45
N ASP A 2 -22.25 24.84 -7.70
CA ASP A 2 -21.23 24.51 -8.71
C ASP A 2 -19.78 24.85 -8.33
N LYS A 3 -19.55 25.99 -7.67
CA LYS A 3 -18.19 26.38 -7.24
C LYS A 3 -17.59 25.37 -6.26
N LEU A 4 -18.34 24.96 -5.24
CA LEU A 4 -17.90 23.97 -4.26
C LEU A 4 -17.62 22.61 -4.91
N VAL A 5 -18.48 22.17 -5.83
CA VAL A 5 -18.29 20.91 -6.57
C VAL A 5 -17.03 20.98 -7.44
N ASN A 6 -16.76 22.12 -8.09
CA ASN A 6 -15.55 22.30 -8.90
C ASN A 6 -14.28 22.36 -8.04
N ASP A 7 -14.34 23.00 -6.87
CA ASP A 7 -13.22 23.05 -5.92
C ASP A 7 -12.89 21.64 -5.40
N ILE A 8 -13.91 20.82 -5.10
CA ILE A 8 -13.73 19.41 -4.70
C ILE A 8 -13.11 18.59 -5.83
N LYS A 9 -13.56 18.74 -7.08
CA LYS A 9 -12.97 18.06 -8.24
C LYS A 9 -11.50 18.39 -8.42
N ALA A 10 -11.15 19.68 -8.37
CA ALA A 10 -9.77 20.12 -8.48
C ALA A 10 -8.88 19.54 -7.36
N LEU A 11 -9.42 19.43 -6.14
CA LEU A 11 -8.71 18.81 -5.02
C LEU A 11 -8.47 17.32 -5.24
N ILE A 12 -9.47 16.59 -5.74
CA ILE A 12 -9.35 15.16 -6.10
C ILE A 12 -8.34 14.97 -7.23
N ASP A 13 -8.39 15.80 -8.28
CA ASP A 13 -7.47 15.70 -9.43
C ASP A 13 -6.02 15.96 -9.02
N ASN A 14 -5.79 16.96 -8.15
CA ASN A 14 -4.46 17.24 -7.60
C ASN A 14 -3.96 16.09 -6.73
N PHE A 15 -4.83 15.53 -5.89
CA PHE A 15 -4.52 14.35 -5.07
C PHE A 15 -4.13 13.15 -5.93
N ASN A 16 -4.93 12.83 -6.96
CA ASN A 16 -4.65 11.75 -7.91
C ASN A 16 -3.35 11.97 -8.68
N THR A 17 -3.05 13.21 -9.08
CA THR A 17 -1.81 13.56 -9.77
C THR A 17 -0.60 13.34 -8.86
N ALA A 18 -0.67 13.78 -7.60
CA ALA A 18 0.39 13.57 -6.62
C ALA A 18 0.59 12.07 -6.34
N LEU A 19 -0.49 11.32 -6.16
CA LEU A 19 -0.44 9.86 -6.01
C LEU A 19 0.24 9.19 -7.21
N GLY A 20 -0.14 9.58 -8.44
CA GLY A 20 0.45 9.03 -9.66
C GLY A 20 1.96 9.26 -9.79
N GLN A 21 2.50 10.30 -9.14
CA GLN A 21 3.94 10.56 -9.11
C GLN A 21 4.70 9.70 -8.08
N HIS A 22 4.05 9.36 -6.98
CA HIS A 22 4.69 8.67 -5.85
C HIS A 22 4.44 7.15 -5.83
N LEU A 23 3.30 6.68 -6.36
CA LEU A 23 2.98 5.26 -6.49
C LEU A 23 4.07 4.44 -7.22
N PRO A 24 4.67 4.92 -8.34
CA PRO A 24 5.73 4.18 -9.01
C PRO A 24 7.00 4.01 -8.15
N ALA A 25 7.29 4.95 -7.25
CA ALA A 25 8.41 4.82 -6.33
C ALA A 25 8.15 3.73 -5.28
N LEU A 26 6.92 3.69 -4.77
CA LEU A 26 6.48 2.67 -3.81
C LEU A 26 6.47 1.27 -4.44
N GLU A 27 5.97 1.16 -5.67
CA GLU A 27 6.03 -0.09 -6.44
C GLU A 27 7.48 -0.56 -6.65
N LYS A 28 8.38 0.37 -6.98
CA LYS A 28 9.80 0.05 -7.13
C LYS A 28 10.40 -0.49 -5.84
N GLU A 29 10.04 0.07 -4.69
CA GLU A 29 10.53 -0.37 -3.38
C GLU A 29 10.04 -1.79 -3.04
N VAL A 30 8.75 -2.09 -3.24
CA VAL A 30 8.20 -3.45 -3.10
C VAL A 30 8.91 -4.43 -4.02
N ASN A 31 9.09 -4.06 -5.29
CA ASN A 31 9.78 -4.89 -6.26
C ASN A 31 11.25 -5.12 -5.88
N GLN A 32 11.91 -4.12 -5.31
CA GLN A 32 13.29 -4.23 -4.86
C GLN A 32 13.41 -5.23 -3.73
N ILE A 33 12.60 -5.13 -2.67
CA ILE A 33 12.56 -6.09 -1.55
C ILE A 33 12.42 -7.52 -2.05
N ILE A 34 11.48 -7.77 -2.96
CA ILE A 34 11.19 -9.10 -3.51
C ILE A 34 12.37 -9.58 -4.37
N SER A 35 12.88 -8.73 -5.26
CA SER A 35 13.95 -9.10 -6.20
C SER A 35 15.29 -9.38 -5.50
N GLU A 36 15.60 -8.61 -4.46
CA GLU A 36 16.80 -8.77 -3.64
C GLU A 36 16.64 -9.92 -2.62
N LYS A 37 15.45 -10.51 -2.54
CA LYS A 37 15.09 -11.53 -1.54
C LYS A 37 15.41 -11.07 -0.13
N CYS A 38 15.10 -9.81 0.18
CA CYS A 38 15.29 -9.27 1.51
C CYS A 38 14.50 -10.10 2.52
N THR A 39 15.14 -10.54 3.59
CA THR A 39 14.52 -11.32 4.68
C THR A 39 14.49 -10.56 6.00
N ASP A 40 14.83 -9.27 5.97
CA ASP A 40 14.75 -8.41 7.16
C ASP A 40 13.30 -8.07 7.45
N LYS A 41 12.75 -8.74 8.48
CA LYS A 41 11.36 -8.61 8.87
C LYS A 41 10.97 -7.17 9.19
N ASN A 42 11.80 -6.44 9.92
CA ASN A 42 11.49 -5.05 10.31
C ASN A 42 11.31 -4.16 9.09
N THR A 43 12.20 -4.29 8.09
CA THR A 43 12.09 -3.53 6.84
C THR A 43 10.81 -3.86 6.09
N ILE A 44 10.45 -5.14 6.01
CA ILE A 44 9.24 -5.59 5.31
C ILE A 44 7.98 -5.12 6.06
N GLU A 45 7.94 -5.28 7.38
CA GLU A 45 6.83 -4.87 8.25
C GLU A 45 6.61 -3.36 8.19
N HIS A 46 7.67 -2.53 8.23
CA HIS A 46 7.54 -1.08 8.07
C HIS A 46 6.93 -0.68 6.72
N LEU A 47 7.26 -1.39 5.65
CA LEU A 47 6.65 -1.14 4.34
C LEU A 47 5.21 -1.65 4.30
N LEU A 48 4.91 -2.80 4.90
CA LEU A 48 3.56 -3.33 5.03
C LEU A 48 2.65 -2.40 5.84
N ASP A 49 3.11 -1.83 6.95
CA ASP A 49 2.38 -0.85 7.76
C ASP A 49 2.01 0.38 6.91
N SER A 50 2.98 0.85 6.11
CA SER A 50 2.80 2.01 5.23
C SER A 50 1.79 1.71 4.11
N LEU A 51 1.91 0.53 3.48
CA LEU A 51 0.97 0.06 2.46
C LEU A 51 -0.43 -0.14 3.02
N LEU A 52 -0.55 -0.74 4.21
CA LEU A 52 -1.81 -0.95 4.89
C LEU A 52 -2.47 0.40 5.24
N SER A 53 -1.71 1.41 5.65
CA SER A 53 -2.28 2.75 5.86
C SER A 53 -2.86 3.33 4.57
N LEU A 54 -2.13 3.16 3.46
CA LEU A 54 -2.54 3.64 2.14
C LEU A 54 -3.81 2.95 1.62
N THR A 55 -4.03 1.67 1.93
CA THR A 55 -5.29 0.98 1.53
C THR A 55 -6.52 1.59 2.21
N MET A 56 -6.39 2.24 3.38
CA MET A 56 -7.50 3.01 3.97
C MET A 56 -7.94 4.21 3.13
N HIS A 57 -7.12 4.61 2.15
CA HIS A 57 -7.41 5.68 1.22
C HIS A 57 -7.77 5.16 -0.18
N GLY A 58 -8.02 3.85 -0.32
CA GLY A 58 -8.39 3.21 -1.59
C GLY A 58 -7.24 3.11 -2.59
N VAL A 59 -6.01 3.01 -2.10
CA VAL A 59 -4.80 2.87 -2.93
C VAL A 59 -3.83 1.84 -2.37
N ALA A 60 -2.98 1.29 -3.24
CA ALA A 60 -1.90 0.36 -2.90
C ALA A 60 -2.31 -1.07 -2.48
N ASP A 61 -3.56 -1.48 -2.70
CA ASP A 61 -4.06 -2.83 -2.41
C ASP A 61 -3.23 -3.91 -3.11
N ASP A 62 -2.99 -3.76 -4.41
CA ASP A 62 -2.18 -4.70 -5.19
C ASP A 62 -0.74 -4.82 -4.65
N LEU A 63 -0.16 -3.71 -4.19
CA LEU A 63 1.19 -3.67 -3.65
C LEU A 63 1.26 -4.32 -2.26
N LEU A 64 0.25 -4.08 -1.43
CA LEU A 64 0.10 -4.74 -0.14
C LEU A 64 0.01 -6.26 -0.31
N ILE A 65 -0.93 -6.73 -1.13
CA ILE A 65 -1.16 -8.16 -1.39
C ILE A 65 0.13 -8.81 -1.88
N LYS A 66 0.81 -8.17 -2.84
CA LYS A 66 2.08 -8.67 -3.39
C LYS A 66 3.17 -8.79 -2.33
N LEU A 67 3.30 -7.81 -1.44
CA LEU A 67 4.32 -7.85 -0.39
C LEU A 67 3.95 -8.85 0.71
N VAL A 68 2.67 -8.99 1.06
CA VAL A 68 2.18 -10.01 2.01
C VAL A 68 2.47 -11.42 1.49
N ASP A 69 2.19 -11.69 0.22
CA ASP A 69 2.47 -12.99 -0.40
C ASP A 69 3.96 -13.33 -0.36
N TYR A 70 4.82 -12.34 -0.60
CA TYR A 70 6.26 -12.53 -0.44
C TYR A 70 6.63 -12.76 1.03
N TYR A 71 6.11 -11.94 1.94
CA TYR A 71 6.43 -12.00 3.37
C TYR A 71 6.03 -13.33 4.00
N LYS A 72 4.94 -13.95 3.51
CA LYS A 72 4.49 -15.29 3.91
C LYS A 72 5.56 -16.37 3.73
N THR A 73 6.50 -16.19 2.81
CA THR A 73 7.62 -17.13 2.61
C THR A 73 8.71 -17.02 3.69
N ILE A 74 8.70 -15.92 4.46
CA ILE A 74 9.68 -15.58 5.49
C ILE A 74 9.06 -15.71 6.90
N ASP A 75 7.87 -15.15 7.08
CA ASP A 75 7.09 -15.18 8.32
C ASP A 75 5.60 -15.39 8.02
N PRO A 76 5.12 -16.65 8.03
CA PRO A 76 3.72 -16.95 7.78
C PRO A 76 2.75 -16.35 8.81
N GLU A 77 3.16 -16.25 10.08
CA GLU A 77 2.31 -15.70 11.15
C GLU A 77 2.21 -14.18 11.03
N GLY A 78 3.33 -13.51 10.77
CA GLY A 78 3.35 -12.07 10.48
C GLY A 78 2.53 -11.73 9.22
N ALA A 79 2.69 -12.49 8.14
CA ALA A 79 1.89 -12.29 6.93
C ALA A 79 0.39 -12.48 7.16
N LEU A 80 0.00 -13.45 8.00
CA LEU A 80 -1.40 -13.66 8.37
C LEU A 80 -1.98 -12.47 9.15
N PHE A 81 -1.19 -11.85 10.04
CA PHE A 81 -1.60 -10.63 10.73
C PHE A 81 -1.96 -9.52 9.73
N TYR A 82 -1.07 -9.20 8.79
CA TYR A 82 -1.34 -8.16 7.80
C TYR A 82 -2.52 -8.48 6.88
N TRP A 83 -2.69 -9.75 6.50
CA TRP A 83 -3.84 -10.18 5.74
C TRP A 83 -5.15 -9.96 6.49
N ASN A 84 -5.19 -10.33 7.78
CA ASN A 84 -6.39 -10.13 8.60
C ASN A 84 -6.70 -8.65 8.82
N GLU A 85 -5.69 -7.82 9.04
CA GLU A 85 -5.86 -6.36 9.17
C GLU A 85 -6.36 -5.72 7.87
N TYR A 86 -5.99 -6.27 6.71
CA TYR A 86 -6.51 -5.84 5.42
C TYR A 86 -7.97 -6.28 5.22
N ASP A 87 -8.27 -7.56 5.43
CA ASP A 87 -9.60 -8.17 5.24
C ASP A 87 -10.65 -7.57 6.19
N SER A 88 -10.25 -7.27 7.44
CA SER A 88 -11.14 -6.64 8.44
C SER A 88 -11.59 -5.21 8.07
N LYS A 89 -11.06 -4.61 7.00
CA LYS A 89 -11.53 -3.31 6.49
C LYS A 89 -12.74 -3.44 5.57
N GLU A 90 -13.03 -4.63 5.05
CA GLU A 90 -14.16 -4.86 4.15
C GLU A 90 -15.47 -5.20 4.90
N GLU A 91 -15.47 -5.27 6.24
CA GLU A 91 -16.66 -5.40 7.11
C GLU A 91 -17.18 -4.06 7.66
#